data_AF-A0A3L6KYI9-F1
#
_entry.id   AF-A0A3L6KYI9-F1
#
_cell.length_a   1.000
_cell.length_b   1.000
_cell.length_c   1.000
_cell.angle_alpha   90.00
_cell.angle_beta   90.00
_cell.angle_gamma   90.00
#
_symmetry.space_group_name_H-M   'P 1'
#
loop_
_entity.id
_entity.type
_entity.pdbx_description
1 polymer ?
#
loop_
_entity_poly.entity_id
_entity_poly.type
_entity_poly.pdbx_seq_one_letter_code
_entity_poly.pdbx_strand_id
1 'polypeptide(L)'
;MWRFRAVSAIAPRGCFRCVFQSKAFAAATKTLPCTPEGKNPYDVLEVTVTNSTTLNDISKQFRELVVRNHPDQPCGSHEKMSELNAAYKIVKEHHEGVLRRLKEYEADTKGNGAFQQHRRSRAQDDRDLGRTGGVFRRNARAAEQASASKKARSLQEITSSWSRYREDTEHAVTSMCNRYELAVEKGCFFRKTSMLNEITVRERWLRKSYIKAVWEEVHELRGELLRRGARSSQQSQLAEEMVSFASATQRKLNEDFQRLTQLSVQSQTRLFLQRILVALVTVVVFIKLWQSLLSGMFRNSLTVRFRQGILSH
;
A
#
# COMPACT_ATOMS: atom_id res chain seq x y z
N MET A 1 -67.41 17.01 22.40
CA MET A 1 -67.95 15.63 22.60
C MET A 1 -68.22 15.13 21.19
N TRP A 2 -67.66 14.04 20.68
CA TRP A 2 -67.96 12.64 21.00
C TRP A 2 -66.68 11.79 20.92
N ARG A 3 -66.47 10.95 21.94
CA ARG A 3 -65.43 9.92 22.00
C ARG A 3 -66.07 8.60 21.58
N PHE A 4 -65.49 7.89 20.63
CA PHE A 4 -65.71 6.45 20.47
C PHE A 4 -64.37 5.72 20.55
N ARG A 5 -64.26 4.88 21.57
CA ARG A 5 -63.23 3.85 21.73
C ARG A 5 -63.49 2.77 20.69
N ALA A 6 -62.51 2.49 19.83
CA ALA A 6 -62.38 1.22 19.15
C ALA A 6 -61.11 0.54 19.69
N VAL A 7 -61.30 -0.58 20.37
CA VAL A 7 -60.25 -1.47 20.86
C VAL A 7 -59.73 -2.24 19.64
N SER A 8 -58.52 -1.92 19.18
CA SER A 8 -57.83 -2.70 18.16
C SER A 8 -57.27 -3.96 18.78
N ALA A 9 -57.82 -5.11 18.40
CA ALA A 9 -57.24 -6.42 18.65
C ALA A 9 -55.86 -6.51 17.98
N ILE A 10 -54.81 -6.58 18.80
CA ILE A 10 -53.44 -6.83 18.35
C ILE A 10 -53.27 -8.34 18.25
N ALA A 11 -53.30 -8.88 17.03
CA ALA A 11 -52.80 -10.21 16.74
C ALA A 11 -51.26 -10.23 16.92
N PRO A 12 -50.67 -11.29 17.48
CA PRO A 12 -49.23 -11.36 17.69
C PRO A 12 -48.54 -11.56 16.33
N ARG A 13 -47.87 -10.51 15.84
CA ARG A 13 -46.95 -10.61 14.70
C ARG A 13 -45.80 -11.54 15.08
N GLY A 14 -45.69 -12.67 14.40
CA GLY A 14 -44.49 -13.50 14.38
C GLY A 14 -43.29 -12.67 13.90
N CYS A 15 -42.46 -12.25 14.84
CA CYS A 15 -41.22 -11.55 14.56
C CYS A 15 -40.17 -12.58 14.13
N PHE A 16 -39.99 -12.79 12.83
CA PHE A 16 -38.81 -13.48 12.31
C PHE A 16 -37.61 -12.56 12.53
N ARG A 17 -36.78 -12.86 13.54
CA ARG A 17 -35.49 -12.21 13.70
C ARG A 17 -34.55 -12.75 12.61
N CYS A 18 -34.30 -11.96 11.56
CA CYS A 18 -33.21 -12.23 10.64
C CYS A 18 -31.88 -11.91 11.35
N VAL A 19 -31.07 -12.93 11.64
CA VAL A 19 -29.72 -12.78 12.19
C VAL A 19 -28.81 -12.22 11.10
N PHE A 20 -28.29 -11.00 11.29
CA PHE A 20 -27.34 -10.40 10.34
C PHE A 20 -25.96 -11.04 10.50
N GLN A 21 -25.62 -11.95 9.59
CA GLN A 21 -24.32 -12.62 9.58
C GLN A 21 -23.34 -11.91 8.64
N SER A 22 -22.20 -11.45 9.15
CA SER A 22 -21.15 -10.84 8.33
C SER A 22 -20.48 -11.88 7.42
N LYS A 23 -19.91 -11.47 6.28
CA LYS A 23 -19.14 -12.38 5.39
C LYS A 23 -17.96 -13.05 6.13
N ALA A 24 -17.38 -12.36 7.11
CA ALA A 24 -16.33 -12.89 7.97
C ALA A 24 -16.86 -13.99 8.91
N PHE A 25 -18.07 -13.81 9.45
CA PHE A 25 -18.75 -14.83 10.24
C PHE A 25 -19.08 -16.08 9.41
N ALA A 26 -19.60 -15.91 8.19
CA ALA A 26 -19.87 -17.03 7.29
C ALA A 26 -18.60 -17.82 6.94
N ALA A 27 -17.44 -17.16 6.81
CA ALA A 27 -16.16 -17.84 6.60
C ALA A 27 -15.66 -18.58 7.85
N ALA A 28 -15.79 -17.96 9.04
CA ALA A 28 -15.37 -18.54 10.30
C ALA A 28 -16.22 -19.74 10.74
N THR A 29 -17.49 -19.78 10.33
CA THR A 29 -18.45 -20.84 10.70
C THR A 29 -18.48 -22.04 9.74
N LYS A 30 -17.81 -21.99 8.58
CA LYS A 30 -17.75 -23.11 7.60
C LYS A 30 -17.23 -24.43 8.17
N THR A 31 -16.47 -24.41 9.24
CA THR A 31 -15.88 -25.61 9.85
C THR A 31 -16.66 -26.10 11.06
N LEU A 32 -17.79 -25.47 11.40
CA LEU A 32 -18.62 -25.93 12.50
C LEU A 32 -19.43 -27.16 12.06
N PRO A 33 -19.60 -28.14 12.94
CA PRO A 33 -20.57 -29.19 12.70
C PRO A 33 -21.97 -28.58 12.64
N CYS A 34 -22.78 -29.05 11.69
CA CYS A 34 -24.17 -28.62 11.54
C CYS A 34 -25.06 -29.34 12.56
N THR A 35 -26.25 -28.79 12.84
CA THR A 35 -27.27 -29.49 13.63
C THR A 35 -27.78 -30.72 12.87
N PRO A 36 -28.54 -31.63 13.51
CA PRO A 36 -29.11 -32.80 12.85
C PRO A 36 -29.97 -32.48 11.62
N GLU A 37 -30.56 -31.28 11.56
CA GLU A 37 -31.32 -30.77 10.41
C GLU A 37 -30.45 -30.02 9.38
N GLY A 38 -29.12 -30.02 9.53
CA GLY A 38 -28.19 -29.36 8.62
C GLY A 38 -28.12 -27.84 8.75
N LYS A 39 -28.72 -27.24 9.79
CA LYS A 39 -28.71 -25.80 10.03
C LYS A 39 -27.48 -25.36 10.81
N ASN A 40 -27.12 -24.09 10.67
CA ASN A 40 -26.04 -23.49 11.45
C ASN A 40 -26.50 -23.35 12.93
N PRO A 41 -25.72 -23.84 13.90
CA PRO A 41 -26.06 -23.76 15.33
C PRO A 41 -26.40 -22.35 15.84
N TYR A 42 -25.76 -21.31 15.29
CA TYR A 42 -26.02 -19.92 15.68
C TYR A 42 -27.35 -19.37 15.13
N ASP A 43 -27.80 -19.90 13.99
CA ASP A 43 -29.11 -19.56 13.42
C ASP A 43 -30.24 -20.22 14.20
N VAL A 44 -30.05 -21.47 14.63
CA VAL A 44 -31.01 -22.20 15.48
C VAL A 44 -31.18 -21.55 16.86
N LEU A 45 -30.10 -21.00 17.41
CA LEU A 45 -30.13 -20.25 18.67
C LEU A 45 -30.55 -18.78 18.50
N GLU A 46 -30.83 -18.33 17.28
CA GLU A 46 -31.19 -16.95 16.95
C GLU A 46 -30.19 -15.90 17.49
N VAL A 47 -28.88 -16.21 17.52
CA VAL A 47 -27.83 -15.33 18.07
C VAL A 47 -27.00 -14.70 16.96
N THR A 48 -26.92 -13.37 16.98
CA THR A 48 -25.94 -12.61 16.18
C THR A 48 -24.59 -12.61 16.89
N VAL A 49 -23.60 -13.30 16.31
CA VAL A 49 -22.25 -13.35 16.88
C VAL A 49 -21.45 -12.12 16.48
N THR A 50 -21.01 -11.37 17.49
CA THR A 50 -20.03 -10.29 17.37
C THR A 50 -18.76 -10.65 18.16
N ASN A 51 -17.68 -9.88 17.99
CA ASN A 51 -16.42 -10.10 18.72
C ASN A 51 -16.54 -10.02 20.26
N SER A 52 -17.66 -9.50 20.76
CA SER A 52 -17.96 -9.34 22.18
C SER A 52 -19.00 -10.33 22.72
N THR A 53 -19.57 -11.20 21.88
CA THR A 53 -20.56 -12.19 22.33
C THR A 53 -19.88 -13.19 23.26
N THR A 54 -20.45 -13.39 24.45
CA THR A 54 -19.94 -14.37 25.41
C THR A 54 -20.82 -15.61 25.46
N LEU A 55 -20.27 -16.74 25.94
CA LEU A 55 -21.04 -17.96 26.19
C LEU A 55 -22.21 -17.72 27.17
N ASN A 56 -22.10 -16.75 28.07
CA ASN A 56 -23.17 -16.40 29.01
C ASN A 56 -24.39 -15.80 28.29
N ASP A 57 -24.15 -14.97 27.27
CA ASP A 57 -25.22 -14.38 26.46
C ASP A 57 -25.96 -15.45 25.66
N ILE A 58 -25.20 -16.40 25.09
CA ILE A 58 -25.73 -17.56 24.36
C ILE A 58 -26.53 -18.46 25.30
N SER A 59 -26.03 -18.70 26.52
CA SER A 59 -26.72 -19.50 27.54
C SER A 59 -28.01 -18.84 28.03
N LYS A 60 -28.07 -17.50 28.03
CA LYS A 60 -29.29 -16.76 28.35
C LYS A 60 -30.32 -16.91 27.23
N GLN A 61 -29.92 -16.70 25.97
CA GLN A 61 -30.79 -16.86 24.80
C GLN A 61 -31.33 -18.29 24.67
N PHE A 62 -30.48 -19.29 24.93
CA PHE A 62 -30.88 -20.69 24.94
C PHE A 62 -31.99 -20.96 25.98
N ARG A 63 -31.85 -20.46 27.21
CA ARG A 63 -32.88 -20.61 28.25
C ARG A 63 -34.22 -20.00 27.84
N GLU A 64 -34.19 -18.83 27.20
CA GLU A 64 -35.39 -18.17 26.69
C GLU A 64 -36.07 -18.99 25.56
N LEU A 65 -35.28 -19.58 24.66
CA LEU A 65 -35.78 -20.44 23.58
C LEU A 65 -36.29 -21.80 24.09
N VAL A 66 -35.67 -22.37 25.11
CA VAL A 66 -36.11 -23.61 25.76
C VAL A 66 -37.47 -23.43 26.40
N VAL A 67 -37.67 -22.34 27.15
CA VAL A 67 -38.97 -22.04 27.74
C VAL A 67 -40.03 -21.96 26.64
N ARG A 68 -39.78 -21.21 25.57
CA ARG A 68 -40.75 -20.98 24.49
C ARG A 68 -41.09 -22.23 23.67
N ASN A 69 -40.15 -23.14 23.48
CA ASN A 69 -40.31 -24.32 22.62
C ASN A 69 -40.45 -25.64 23.41
N HIS A 70 -40.58 -25.59 24.74
CA HIS A 70 -40.71 -26.78 25.59
C HIS A 70 -41.96 -27.59 25.21
N PRO A 71 -41.88 -28.93 25.07
CA PRO A 71 -43.01 -29.76 24.67
C PRO A 71 -44.24 -29.62 25.57
N ASP A 72 -44.05 -29.20 26.82
CA ASP A 72 -45.14 -28.94 27.78
C ASP A 72 -45.86 -27.59 27.56
N GLN A 73 -45.38 -26.75 26.64
CA GLN A 73 -46.03 -25.47 26.29
C GLN A 73 -46.94 -25.61 25.06
N PRO A 74 -47.99 -24.79 24.93
CA PRO A 74 -49.02 -24.92 23.89
C PRO A 74 -48.57 -24.71 22.43
N CYS A 75 -47.26 -24.53 22.17
CA CYS A 75 -46.65 -24.47 20.84
C CYS A 75 -45.30 -25.24 20.77
N GLY A 76 -45.02 -26.08 21.78
CA GLY A 76 -43.77 -26.82 21.90
C GLY A 76 -43.69 -28.04 20.99
N SER A 77 -42.47 -28.44 20.65
CA SER A 77 -42.23 -29.68 19.91
C SER A 77 -40.95 -30.34 20.43
N HIS A 78 -41.01 -31.66 20.61
CA HIS A 78 -39.83 -32.47 20.96
C HIS A 78 -38.72 -32.35 19.90
N GLU A 79 -39.07 -32.21 18.63
CA GLU A 79 -38.11 -32.07 17.53
C GLU A 79 -37.33 -30.75 17.63
N LYS A 80 -38.04 -29.63 17.81
CA LYS A 80 -37.43 -28.31 18.00
C LYS A 80 -36.57 -28.24 19.26
N MET A 81 -37.00 -28.91 20.34
CA MET A 81 -36.24 -28.96 21.58
C MET A 81 -34.93 -29.76 21.42
N SER A 82 -34.99 -30.89 20.70
CA SER A 82 -33.81 -31.68 20.36
C SER A 82 -32.82 -30.87 19.51
N GLU A 83 -33.33 -30.13 18.51
CA GLU A 83 -32.50 -29.26 17.65
C GLU A 83 -31.81 -28.15 18.46
N LEU A 84 -32.55 -27.48 19.37
CA LEU A 84 -32.01 -26.44 20.25
C LEU A 84 -30.91 -26.98 21.18
N ASN A 85 -31.12 -28.17 21.76
CA ASN A 85 -30.15 -28.82 22.64
C ASN A 85 -28.87 -29.20 21.88
N ALA A 86 -29.00 -29.74 20.67
CA ALA A 86 -27.87 -30.07 19.81
C ALA A 86 -27.09 -28.81 19.40
N ALA A 87 -27.79 -27.74 19.00
CA ALA A 87 -27.17 -26.47 18.64
C ALA A 87 -26.39 -25.86 19.82
N TYR A 88 -26.97 -25.85 21.02
CA TYR A 88 -26.32 -25.31 22.21
C TYR A 88 -25.06 -26.11 22.60
N LYS A 89 -25.09 -27.44 22.48
CA LYS A 89 -23.92 -28.29 22.74
C LYS A 89 -22.78 -27.97 21.77
N ILE A 90 -23.08 -27.88 20.48
CA ILE A 90 -22.09 -27.56 19.44
C ILE A 90 -21.47 -26.17 19.68
N VAL A 91 -22.29 -25.17 20.00
CA VAL A 91 -21.79 -23.81 20.26
C VAL A 91 -20.91 -23.80 21.52
N LYS A 92 -21.33 -24.45 22.61
CA LYS A 92 -20.53 -24.52 23.84
C LYS A 92 -19.13 -25.10 23.61
N GLU A 93 -18.99 -26.09 22.73
CA GLU A 93 -17.72 -26.76 22.43
C GLU A 93 -16.83 -25.96 21.46
N HIS A 94 -17.41 -25.19 20.53
CA HIS A 94 -16.67 -24.59 19.42
C HIS A 94 -16.64 -23.05 19.38
N HIS A 95 -17.38 -22.35 20.25
CA HIS A 95 -17.52 -20.89 20.20
C HIS A 95 -16.20 -20.12 20.31
N GLU A 96 -15.29 -20.52 21.20
CA GLU A 96 -14.00 -19.85 21.36
C GLU A 96 -13.12 -19.96 20.11
N GLY A 97 -13.19 -21.10 19.41
CA GLY A 97 -12.48 -21.32 18.15
C GLY A 97 -13.01 -20.42 17.02
N VAL A 98 -14.32 -20.20 16.98
CA VAL A 98 -14.97 -19.29 16.02
C VAL A 98 -14.54 -17.84 16.27
N LEU A 99 -14.55 -17.39 17.52
CA LEU A 99 -14.11 -16.03 17.87
C LEU A 99 -12.64 -15.78 17.52
N ARG A 100 -11.77 -16.77 17.74
CA ARG A 100 -10.35 -16.66 17.37
C ARG A 100 -10.17 -16.46 15.86
N ARG A 101 -10.85 -17.26 15.06
CA ARG A 101 -10.77 -17.17 13.59
C ARG A 101 -11.40 -15.89 13.03
N LEU A 102 -12.45 -15.39 13.68
CA LEU A 102 -13.06 -14.12 13.30
C LEU A 102 -12.07 -12.96 13.49
N LYS A 103 -11.29 -12.97 14.59
CA LYS A 103 -10.20 -12.02 14.83
C LYS A 103 -9.06 -12.16 13.81
N GLU A 104 -8.68 -13.40 13.44
CA GLU A 104 -7.66 -13.66 12.42
C GLU A 104 -8.08 -13.14 11.05
N TYR A 105 -9.32 -13.38 10.63
CA TYR A 105 -9.89 -12.85 9.38
C TYR A 105 -9.95 -11.32 9.37
N GLU A 106 -10.30 -10.68 10.49
CA GLU A 106 -10.28 -9.22 10.61
C GLU A 106 -8.86 -8.63 10.56
N ALA A 107 -7.87 -9.32 11.13
CA ALA A 107 -6.47 -8.90 11.07
C ALA A 107 -5.91 -9.01 9.64
N ASP A 108 -6.20 -10.10 8.95
CA ASP A 108 -5.70 -10.37 7.60
C ASP A 108 -6.34 -9.42 6.56
N THR A 109 -7.64 -9.14 6.70
CA THR A 109 -8.34 -8.18 5.81
C THR A 109 -7.88 -6.74 6.00
N LYS A 110 -7.61 -6.30 7.25
CA LYS A 110 -7.08 -4.95 7.52
C LYS A 110 -5.64 -4.78 7.01
N GLY A 111 -4.78 -5.79 7.17
CA GLY A 111 -3.40 -5.78 6.67
C GLY A 111 -3.32 -5.79 5.14
N ASN A 112 -4.11 -6.65 4.48
CA ASN A 112 -4.08 -6.81 3.03
C ASN A 112 -4.82 -5.68 2.30
N GLY A 113 -5.91 -5.16 2.89
CA GLY A 113 -6.69 -4.04 2.32
C GLY A 113 -5.90 -2.73 2.27
N ALA A 114 -5.25 -2.35 3.38
CA ALA A 114 -4.43 -1.13 3.42
C ALA A 114 -3.22 -1.21 2.47
N PHE A 115 -2.57 -2.37 2.37
CA PHE A 115 -1.46 -2.59 1.46
C PHE A 115 -1.89 -2.56 -0.02
N GLN A 116 -3.02 -3.21 -0.37
CA GLN A 116 -3.55 -3.19 -1.73
C GLN A 116 -4.04 -1.80 -2.14
N GLN A 117 -4.68 -1.07 -1.23
CA GLN A 117 -5.13 0.30 -1.48
C GLN A 117 -3.94 1.24 -1.68
N HIS A 118 -2.90 1.13 -0.85
CA HIS A 118 -1.67 1.92 -1.02
C HIS A 118 -0.91 1.56 -2.31
N ARG A 119 -0.93 0.29 -2.72
CA ARG A 119 -0.35 -0.17 -3.99
C ARG A 119 -1.13 0.33 -5.19
N ARG A 120 -2.47 0.31 -5.13
CA ARG A 120 -3.37 0.81 -6.19
C ARG A 120 -3.28 2.33 -6.32
N SER A 121 -3.27 3.08 -5.21
CA SER A 121 -3.06 4.53 -5.24
C SER A 121 -1.70 4.90 -5.83
N ARG A 122 -0.61 4.21 -5.46
CA ARG A 122 0.70 4.42 -6.09
C ARG A 122 0.70 4.13 -7.60
N ALA A 123 0.04 3.04 -8.01
CA ALA A 123 -0.06 2.67 -9.43
C ALA A 123 -0.91 3.66 -10.24
N GLN A 124 -1.91 4.30 -9.61
CA GLN A 124 -2.77 5.30 -10.21
C GLN A 124 -2.07 6.67 -10.31
N ASP A 125 -1.38 7.09 -9.24
CA ASP A 125 -0.49 8.27 -9.28
C ASP A 125 0.59 8.12 -10.34
N ASP A 126 1.18 6.93 -10.50
CA ASP A 126 2.17 6.67 -11.55
C ASP A 126 1.58 6.75 -12.98
N ARG A 127 0.28 6.54 -13.14
CA ARG A 127 -0.43 6.66 -14.41
C ARG A 127 -0.64 8.14 -14.77
N ASP A 128 -1.06 8.94 -13.79
CA ASP A 128 -1.29 10.39 -13.94
C ASP A 128 0.04 11.17 -14.07
N LEU A 129 1.13 10.64 -13.51
CA LEU A 129 2.49 11.20 -13.62
C LEU A 129 3.23 10.81 -14.91
N GLY A 130 2.58 10.10 -15.85
CA GLY A 130 3.22 9.61 -17.09
C GLY A 130 4.38 8.63 -16.84
N ARG A 131 4.41 7.97 -15.68
CA ARG A 131 5.46 7.04 -15.22
C ARG A 131 5.22 5.61 -15.66
N THR A 132 4.40 5.38 -16.68
CA THR A 132 4.24 4.05 -17.24
C THR A 132 5.49 3.66 -18.01
N GLY A 133 6.46 3.06 -17.34
CA GLY A 133 7.67 2.55 -17.99
C GLY A 133 7.32 1.55 -19.07
N GLY A 134 7.41 1.97 -20.33
CA GLY A 134 7.39 1.17 -21.58
C GLY A 134 6.16 0.31 -21.86
N VAL A 135 5.67 -0.45 -20.89
CA VAL A 135 4.64 -1.50 -21.00
C VAL A 135 3.27 -0.92 -21.35
N PHE A 136 2.83 0.17 -20.69
CA PHE A 136 1.55 0.80 -21.02
C PHE A 136 1.58 1.45 -22.40
N ARG A 137 2.69 2.12 -22.76
CA ARG A 137 2.87 2.70 -24.08
C ARG A 137 2.86 1.62 -25.17
N ARG A 138 3.52 0.48 -24.92
CA ARG A 138 3.52 -0.69 -25.81
C ARG A 138 2.12 -1.31 -25.95
N ASN A 139 1.34 -1.39 -24.88
CA ASN A 139 -0.03 -1.93 -24.91
C ASN A 139 -1.02 -0.96 -25.57
N ALA A 140 -0.92 0.34 -25.31
CA ALA A 140 -1.71 1.37 -25.99
C ALA A 140 -1.42 1.39 -27.49
N ARG A 141 -0.14 1.29 -27.87
CA ARG A 141 0.27 1.17 -29.27
C ARG A 141 -0.15 -0.13 -29.93
N ALA A 142 -0.10 -1.26 -29.21
CA ALA A 142 -0.62 -2.52 -29.74
C ALA A 142 -2.12 -2.43 -30.02
N ALA A 143 -2.87 -1.71 -29.18
CA ALA A 143 -4.30 -1.45 -29.40
C ALA A 143 -4.57 -0.48 -30.57
N GLU A 144 -3.76 0.57 -30.72
CA GLU A 144 -3.82 1.50 -31.87
C GLU A 144 -3.41 0.81 -33.19
N GLN A 145 -2.37 -0.02 -33.17
CA GLN A 145 -1.92 -0.79 -34.33
C GLN A 145 -2.90 -1.91 -34.73
N ALA A 146 -3.70 -2.40 -33.78
CA ALA A 146 -4.77 -3.36 -34.05
C ALA A 146 -6.01 -2.71 -34.69
N SER A 147 -6.19 -1.39 -34.52
CA SER A 147 -7.35 -0.64 -35.04
C SER A 147 -7.04 0.20 -36.29
N ALA A 148 -5.78 0.55 -36.54
CA ALA A 148 -5.38 1.31 -37.72
C ALA A 148 -5.04 0.38 -38.91
N SER A 149 -5.80 0.47 -40.00
CA SER A 149 -5.36 -0.08 -41.29
C SER A 149 -4.04 0.60 -41.67
N LYS A 150 -2.96 -0.17 -41.89
CA LYS A 150 -1.60 0.33 -42.16
C LYS A 150 -1.52 1.04 -43.52
N LYS A 151 -2.08 2.25 -43.62
CA LYS A 151 -1.80 3.17 -44.72
C LYS A 151 -0.43 3.76 -44.47
N ALA A 152 0.47 3.65 -45.44
CA ALA A 152 1.81 4.21 -45.32
C ALA A 152 1.72 5.75 -45.27
N ARG A 153 2.10 6.37 -44.14
CA ARG A 153 2.04 7.82 -43.89
C ARG A 153 2.75 8.65 -44.96
N SER A 154 2.21 9.77 -45.42
CA SER A 154 2.92 10.61 -46.41
C SER A 154 4.25 11.16 -45.87
N LEU A 155 5.17 11.62 -46.74
CA LEU A 155 6.45 12.20 -46.28
C LEU A 155 6.23 13.42 -45.39
N GLN A 156 5.24 14.26 -45.73
CA GLN A 156 4.85 15.41 -44.92
C GLN A 156 4.27 14.99 -43.55
N GLU A 157 3.51 13.90 -43.50
CA GLU A 157 3.05 13.31 -42.22
C GLU A 157 4.22 12.79 -41.38
N ILE A 158 5.24 12.18 -41.98
CA ILE A 158 6.43 11.70 -41.25
C ILE A 158 7.22 12.88 -40.69
N THR A 159 7.47 13.92 -41.49
CA THR A 159 8.20 15.11 -41.05
C THR A 159 7.45 15.84 -39.93
N SER A 160 6.14 16.04 -40.08
CA SER A 160 5.32 16.68 -39.04
C SER A 160 5.22 15.83 -37.77
N SER A 161 5.09 14.51 -37.90
CA SER A 161 5.15 13.57 -36.78
C SER A 161 6.49 13.62 -36.07
N TRP A 162 7.59 13.75 -36.82
CA TRP A 162 8.93 13.87 -36.27
C TRP A 162 9.14 15.19 -35.52
N SER A 163 8.70 16.32 -36.07
CA SER A 163 8.79 17.61 -35.40
C SER A 163 8.04 17.62 -34.06
N ARG A 164 6.80 17.11 -34.04
CA ARG A 164 6.03 16.96 -32.79
C ARG A 164 6.73 16.04 -31.80
N TYR A 165 7.20 14.89 -32.28
CA TYR A 165 7.90 13.93 -31.43
C TYR A 165 9.18 14.49 -30.80
N ARG A 166 9.93 15.32 -31.55
CA ARG A 166 11.13 16.01 -31.07
C ARG A 166 10.78 16.95 -29.91
N GLU A 167 9.78 17.81 -30.10
CA GLU A 167 9.30 18.77 -29.10
C GLU A 167 8.76 18.05 -27.85
N ASP A 168 7.90 17.05 -28.03
CA ASP A 168 7.37 16.22 -26.93
C ASP A 168 8.50 15.54 -26.14
N THR A 169 9.52 15.05 -26.83
CA THR A 169 10.67 14.39 -26.21
C THR A 169 11.48 15.37 -25.37
N GLU A 170 11.70 16.59 -25.84
CA GLU A 170 12.42 17.64 -25.11
C GLU A 170 11.67 18.09 -23.85
N HIS A 171 10.35 18.25 -23.94
CA HIS A 171 9.50 18.55 -22.79
C HIS A 171 9.50 17.41 -21.77
N ALA A 172 9.39 16.16 -22.23
CA ALA A 172 9.42 15.00 -21.37
C ALA A 172 10.77 14.82 -20.65
N VAL A 173 11.89 15.04 -21.35
CA VAL A 173 13.24 15.03 -20.77
C VAL A 173 13.37 16.08 -19.67
N THR A 174 12.96 17.32 -19.96
CA THR A 174 12.99 18.43 -18.99
C THR A 174 12.15 18.10 -17.75
N SER A 175 10.94 17.58 -17.96
CA SER A 175 10.04 17.14 -16.88
C SER A 175 10.62 15.99 -16.06
N MET A 176 11.32 15.03 -16.68
CA MET A 176 12.02 13.96 -15.97
C MET A 176 13.14 14.50 -15.09
N CYS A 177 13.99 15.39 -15.63
CA CYS A 177 15.09 15.98 -14.87
C CYS A 177 14.59 16.81 -13.67
N ASN A 178 13.62 17.72 -13.89
CA ASN A 178 13.06 18.56 -12.82
C ASN A 178 12.42 17.73 -11.69
N ARG A 179 11.74 16.62 -12.05
CA ARG A 179 11.15 15.72 -11.05
C ARG A 179 12.21 14.98 -10.26
N TYR A 180 13.28 14.52 -10.91
CA TYR A 180 14.36 13.85 -10.23
C TYR A 180 15.08 14.80 -9.28
N GLU A 181 15.34 16.03 -9.70
CA GLU A 181 15.90 17.09 -8.87
C GLU A 181 15.05 17.33 -7.61
N LEU A 182 13.73 17.53 -7.76
CA LEU A 182 12.82 17.70 -6.64
C LEU A 182 12.79 16.48 -5.71
N ALA A 183 12.88 15.27 -6.26
CA ALA A 183 12.89 14.04 -5.48
C ALA A 183 14.20 13.89 -4.68
N VAL A 184 15.34 14.27 -5.26
CA VAL A 184 16.64 14.31 -4.58
C VAL A 184 16.62 15.38 -3.50
N GLU A 185 16.10 16.58 -3.77
CA GLU A 185 15.99 17.65 -2.78
C GLU A 185 15.15 17.22 -1.57
N LYS A 186 13.96 16.65 -1.82
CA LYS A 186 13.09 16.12 -0.75
C LYS A 186 13.75 14.96 0.01
N GLY A 187 14.41 14.05 -0.69
CA GLY A 187 15.12 12.94 -0.05
C GLY A 187 16.28 13.42 0.83
N CYS A 188 16.99 14.46 0.40
CA CYS A 188 18.00 15.14 1.20
C CYS A 188 17.37 15.81 2.43
N PHE A 189 16.25 16.51 2.26
CA PHE A 189 15.52 17.17 3.34
C PHE A 189 15.10 16.20 4.44
N PHE A 190 14.52 15.04 4.08
CA PHE A 190 14.09 14.04 5.06
C PHE A 190 15.23 13.24 5.69
N ARG A 191 16.48 13.39 5.21
CA ARG A 191 17.69 12.70 5.73
C ARG A 191 17.55 11.16 5.81
N LYS A 192 16.71 10.58 4.95
CA LYS A 192 16.48 9.12 4.86
C LYS A 192 17.28 8.56 3.68
N THR A 193 18.40 7.92 3.98
CA THR A 193 19.29 7.32 2.98
C THR A 193 18.62 6.20 2.17
N SER A 194 17.75 5.40 2.79
CA SER A 194 16.98 4.36 2.10
C SER A 194 16.05 4.93 1.03
N MET A 195 15.34 6.02 1.35
CA MET A 195 14.44 6.71 0.42
C MET A 195 15.19 7.30 -0.79
N LEU A 196 16.35 7.91 -0.57
CA LEU A 196 17.20 8.43 -1.65
C LEU A 196 17.73 7.32 -2.57
N ASN A 197 18.08 6.16 -2.01
CA ASN A 197 18.54 5.02 -2.80
C ASN A 197 17.40 4.45 -3.66
N GLU A 198 16.20 4.29 -3.09
CA GLU A 198 15.01 3.86 -3.83
C GLU A 198 14.67 4.81 -4.98
N ILE A 199 14.71 6.13 -4.73
CA ILE A 199 14.50 7.16 -5.76
C ILE A 199 15.55 7.02 -6.87
N THR A 200 16.83 6.92 -6.51
CA THR A 200 17.93 6.78 -7.50
C THR A 200 17.78 5.54 -8.37
N VAL A 201 17.48 4.39 -7.77
CA VAL A 201 17.29 3.12 -8.50
C VAL A 201 16.10 3.20 -9.44
N ARG A 202 14.98 3.74 -8.95
CA ARG A 202 13.74 3.90 -9.73
C ARG A 202 13.95 4.82 -10.93
N GLU A 203 14.58 5.96 -10.70
CA GLU A 203 14.84 6.96 -11.73
C GLU A 203 15.88 6.47 -12.76
N ARG A 204 16.87 5.66 -12.35
CA ARG A 204 17.77 4.94 -13.26
C ARG A 204 16.99 4.01 -14.20
N TRP A 205 15.98 3.30 -13.69
CA TRP A 205 15.16 2.39 -14.50
C TRP A 205 14.26 3.17 -15.47
N LEU A 206 13.64 4.27 -15.01
CA LEU A 206 12.86 5.16 -15.86
C LEU A 206 13.68 5.74 -17.01
N ARG A 207 14.88 6.26 -16.73
CA ARG A 207 15.83 6.72 -17.76
C ARG A 207 16.10 5.64 -18.80
N LYS A 208 16.45 4.42 -18.36
CA LYS A 208 16.78 3.30 -19.27
C LYS A 208 15.57 2.92 -20.14
N SER A 209 14.38 2.84 -19.55
CA SER A 209 13.14 2.54 -20.27
C SER A 209 12.78 3.64 -21.27
N TYR A 210 12.98 4.91 -20.89
CA TYR A 210 12.66 6.06 -21.73
C TYR A 210 13.60 6.15 -22.93
N ILE A 211 14.92 6.03 -22.72
CA ILE A 211 15.91 5.99 -23.81
C ILE A 211 15.58 4.86 -24.80
N LYS A 212 15.24 3.68 -24.28
CA LYS A 212 14.83 2.55 -25.13
C LYS A 212 13.61 2.92 -25.99
N ALA A 213 12.59 3.52 -25.39
CA ALA A 213 11.42 3.98 -26.14
C ALA A 213 11.83 5.01 -27.21
N VAL A 214 12.69 5.98 -26.87
CA VAL A 214 13.15 6.98 -27.83
C VAL A 214 13.83 6.36 -29.05
N TRP A 215 14.68 5.35 -28.83
CA TRP A 215 15.32 4.62 -29.91
C TRP A 215 14.33 3.78 -30.74
N GLU A 216 13.37 3.11 -30.11
CA GLU A 216 12.34 2.35 -30.81
C GLU A 216 11.54 3.26 -31.78
N GLU A 217 11.14 4.45 -31.31
CA GLU A 217 10.41 5.46 -32.12
C GLU A 217 11.22 5.99 -33.29
N VAL A 218 12.47 6.38 -33.02
CA VAL A 218 13.38 6.89 -34.04
C VAL A 218 13.66 5.83 -35.10
N HIS A 219 13.84 4.57 -34.70
CA HIS A 219 14.03 3.47 -35.63
C HIS A 219 12.77 3.15 -36.44
N GLU A 220 11.58 3.30 -35.86
CA GLU A 220 10.31 3.12 -36.57
C GLU A 220 10.11 4.21 -37.63
N LEU A 221 10.26 5.49 -37.27
CA LEU A 221 10.15 6.63 -38.19
C LEU A 221 11.21 6.57 -39.30
N ARG A 222 12.46 6.27 -38.93
CA ARG A 222 13.56 6.07 -39.90
C ARG A 222 13.27 4.87 -40.81
N GLY A 223 12.76 3.77 -40.27
CA GLY A 223 12.42 2.57 -41.03
C GLY A 223 11.33 2.84 -42.05
N GLU A 224 10.28 3.58 -41.68
CA GLU A 224 9.22 4.02 -42.60
C GLU A 224 9.74 4.97 -43.68
N LEU A 225 10.64 5.89 -43.31
CA LEU A 225 11.26 6.83 -44.23
C LEU A 225 12.14 6.11 -45.27
N LEU A 226 12.97 5.16 -44.83
CA LEU A 226 13.92 4.44 -45.68
C LEU A 226 13.29 3.30 -46.50
N ARG A 227 12.20 2.68 -46.04
CA ARG A 227 11.45 1.68 -46.83
C ARG A 227 10.90 2.24 -48.14
N ARG A 228 10.77 3.56 -48.26
CA ARG A 228 10.37 4.25 -49.51
C ARG A 228 11.51 4.43 -50.51
N GLY A 229 12.71 3.98 -50.16
CA GLY A 229 13.94 4.22 -50.90
C GLY A 229 14.48 5.61 -50.58
N ALA A 230 15.74 5.69 -50.14
CA ALA A 230 16.47 6.95 -49.93
C ALA A 230 16.79 7.64 -51.27
N ARG A 231 15.75 7.96 -52.04
CA ARG A 231 15.88 8.52 -53.39
C ARG A 231 16.13 10.03 -53.38
N SER A 232 15.96 10.67 -52.22
CA SER A 232 16.22 12.10 -52.02
C SER A 232 17.24 12.34 -50.90
N SER A 233 18.21 13.22 -51.16
CA SER A 233 19.21 13.66 -50.16
C SER A 233 18.56 14.18 -48.88
N GLN A 234 17.40 14.84 -48.99
CA GLN A 234 16.64 15.35 -47.85
C GLN A 234 16.12 14.24 -46.93
N GLN A 235 15.75 13.08 -47.47
CA GLN A 235 15.30 11.93 -46.67
C GLN A 235 16.48 11.30 -45.91
N SER A 236 17.65 11.23 -46.53
CA SER A 236 18.87 10.74 -45.89
C SER A 236 19.30 11.66 -44.74
N GLN A 237 19.31 12.97 -44.98
CA GLN A 237 19.61 13.98 -43.97
C GLN A 237 18.62 13.91 -42.79
N LEU A 238 17.32 13.80 -43.06
CA LEU A 238 16.31 13.65 -42.00
C LEU A 238 16.52 12.37 -41.20
N ALA A 239 16.86 11.25 -41.86
CA ALA A 239 17.15 9.99 -41.17
C ALA A 239 18.39 10.10 -40.26
N GLU A 240 19.43 10.82 -40.70
CA GLU A 240 20.62 11.11 -39.90
C GLU A 240 20.31 12.04 -38.73
N GLU A 241 19.51 13.09 -38.95
CA GLU A 241 19.02 13.97 -37.88
C GLU A 241 18.25 13.21 -36.79
N MET A 242 17.44 12.22 -37.16
CA MET A 242 16.70 11.43 -36.19
C MET A 242 17.63 10.62 -35.27
N VAL A 243 18.69 10.03 -35.84
CA VAL A 243 19.68 9.25 -35.09
C VAL A 243 20.59 10.15 -34.25
N SER A 244 20.99 11.31 -34.79
CA SER A 244 21.81 12.27 -34.06
C SER A 244 21.04 12.86 -32.88
N PHE A 245 19.74 13.16 -33.05
CA PHE A 245 18.84 13.56 -31.98
C PHE A 245 18.75 12.50 -30.88
N ALA A 246 18.41 11.24 -31.21
CA ALA A 246 18.33 10.17 -30.20
C ALA A 246 19.64 10.02 -29.40
N SER A 247 20.77 10.09 -30.10
CA SER A 247 22.10 10.02 -29.49
C SER A 247 22.38 11.22 -28.57
N ALA A 248 22.04 12.43 -29.01
CA ALA A 248 22.20 13.65 -28.21
C ALA A 248 21.28 13.63 -26.97
N THR A 249 20.01 13.25 -27.14
CA THR A 249 19.06 13.08 -26.03
C THR A 249 19.56 12.05 -25.02
N GLN A 250 20.08 10.91 -25.48
CA GLN A 250 20.66 9.90 -24.60
C GLN A 250 21.86 10.43 -23.81
N ARG A 251 22.79 11.16 -24.46
CA ARG A 251 23.95 11.73 -23.78
C ARG A 251 23.53 12.77 -22.74
N LYS A 252 22.71 13.74 -23.14
CA LYS A 252 22.21 14.80 -22.25
C LYS A 252 21.50 14.22 -21.03
N LEU A 253 20.58 13.27 -21.25
CA LEU A 253 19.88 12.61 -20.16
C LEU A 253 20.85 11.83 -19.26
N ASN A 254 21.89 11.20 -19.80
CA ASN A 254 22.89 10.53 -18.95
C ASN A 254 23.67 11.52 -18.09
N GLU A 255 24.12 12.63 -18.66
CA GLU A 255 24.89 13.67 -17.96
C GLU A 255 24.06 14.32 -16.85
N ASP A 256 22.82 14.70 -17.13
CA ASP A 256 21.92 15.30 -16.15
C ASP A 256 21.63 14.35 -14.98
N PHE A 257 21.36 13.08 -15.27
CA PHE A 257 21.14 12.07 -14.24
C PHE A 257 22.40 11.77 -13.43
N GLN A 258 23.58 11.73 -14.06
CA GLN A 258 24.85 11.57 -13.35
C GLN A 258 25.10 12.73 -12.41
N ARG A 259 24.91 13.97 -12.88
CA ARG A 259 25.04 15.18 -12.07
C ARG A 259 24.12 15.15 -10.85
N LEU A 260 22.83 14.87 -11.04
CA LEU A 260 21.86 14.80 -9.94
C LEU A 260 22.16 13.67 -8.95
N THR A 261 22.65 12.53 -9.45
CA THR A 261 23.07 11.41 -8.59
C THR A 261 24.31 11.77 -7.77
N GLN A 262 25.28 12.47 -8.36
CA GLN A 262 26.47 12.95 -7.64
C GLN A 262 26.08 13.93 -6.53
N LEU A 263 25.15 14.86 -6.77
CA LEU A 263 24.63 15.77 -5.75
C LEU A 263 23.97 15.01 -4.59
N SER A 264 23.16 13.99 -4.90
CA SER A 264 22.56 13.12 -3.88
C SER A 264 23.62 12.42 -3.03
N VAL A 265 24.64 11.83 -3.66
CA VAL A 265 25.72 11.10 -2.96
C VAL A 265 26.54 12.05 -2.09
N GLN A 266 26.92 13.22 -2.60
CA GLN A 266 27.66 14.22 -1.82
C GLN A 266 26.89 14.67 -0.57
N SER A 267 25.58 14.90 -0.72
CA SER A 267 24.69 15.23 0.40
C SER A 267 24.65 14.11 1.45
N GLN A 268 24.52 12.85 1.02
CA GLN A 268 24.54 11.70 1.93
C GLN A 268 25.88 11.57 2.67
N THR A 269 27.01 11.73 1.98
CA THR A 269 28.34 11.67 2.59
C THR A 269 28.52 12.78 3.62
N ARG A 270 28.07 14.00 3.33
CA ARG A 270 28.12 15.12 4.28
C ARG A 270 27.29 14.84 5.53
N LEU A 271 26.08 14.31 5.38
CA LEU A 271 25.22 13.92 6.52
C LEU A 271 25.83 12.79 7.34
N PHE A 272 26.46 11.82 6.70
CA PHE A 272 27.15 10.72 7.39
C PHE A 272 28.34 11.22 8.20
N LEU A 273 29.20 12.07 7.61
CA LEU A 273 30.31 12.70 8.32
C LEU A 273 29.81 13.55 9.50
N GLN A 274 28.72 14.29 9.34
CA GLN A 274 28.12 15.06 10.43
C GLN A 274 27.65 14.15 11.58
N ARG A 275 27.03 13.00 11.27
CA ARG A 275 26.62 12.02 12.30
C ARG A 275 27.81 11.44 13.05
N ILE A 276 28.90 11.09 12.34
CA ILE A 276 30.14 10.62 12.96
C ILE A 276 30.72 11.69 13.88
N LEU A 277 30.81 12.94 13.40
CA LEU A 277 31.34 14.05 14.19
C LEU A 277 30.53 14.26 15.47
N VAL A 278 29.20 14.28 15.37
CA VAL A 278 28.31 14.41 16.54
C VAL A 278 28.51 13.25 17.51
N ALA A 279 28.62 12.02 17.02
CA ALA A 279 28.88 10.86 17.87
C ALA A 279 30.23 10.98 18.62
N LEU A 280 31.30 11.38 17.92
CA LEU A 280 32.61 11.61 18.53
C LEU A 280 32.57 12.71 19.60
N VAL A 281 31.93 13.85 19.31
CA VAL A 281 31.78 14.95 20.28
C VAL A 281 30.98 14.47 21.50
N THR A 282 29.91 13.69 21.29
CA THR A 282 29.10 13.15 22.38
C THR A 282 29.92 12.22 23.27
N VAL A 283 30.78 11.36 22.69
CA VAL A 283 31.68 10.49 23.44
C VAL A 283 32.71 11.30 24.24
N VAL A 284 33.32 12.33 23.64
CA VAL A 284 34.28 13.21 24.34
C VAL A 284 33.61 13.93 25.51
N VAL A 285 32.42 14.49 25.29
CA VAL A 285 31.64 15.14 26.34
C VAL A 285 31.30 14.14 27.43
N PHE A 286 30.84 12.93 27.08
CA PHE A 286 30.53 11.88 28.05
C PHE A 286 31.74 11.51 28.91
N ILE A 287 32.92 11.33 28.31
CA ILE A 287 34.17 11.04 29.05
C ILE A 287 34.50 12.19 30.00
N LYS A 288 34.42 13.45 29.55
CA LYS A 288 34.71 14.63 30.40
C LYS A 288 33.71 14.79 31.54
N LEU A 289 32.43 14.54 31.27
CA LEU A 289 31.35 14.61 32.25
C LEU A 289 31.51 13.50 33.29
N TRP A 290 31.89 12.29 32.87
CA TRP A 290 32.21 11.18 33.77
C TRP A 290 33.45 11.44 34.62
N GLN A 291 34.51 11.99 34.01
CA GLN A 291 35.72 12.40 34.72
C GLN A 291 35.41 13.48 35.77
N SER A 292 34.55 14.45 35.43
CA SER A 292 34.08 15.49 36.34
C SER A 292 33.24 14.93 37.49
N LEU A 293 32.30 14.03 37.19
CA LEU A 293 31.48 13.33 38.20
C LEU A 293 32.34 12.52 39.17
N LEU A 294 33.25 11.68 38.67
CA LEU A 294 34.17 10.92 39.50
C LEU A 294 35.04 11.84 40.36
N SER A 295 35.64 12.87 39.76
CA SER A 295 36.46 13.84 40.50
C SER A 295 35.66 14.58 41.56
N GLY A 296 34.41 14.95 41.28
CA GLY A 296 33.50 15.61 42.22
C GLY A 296 33.07 14.70 43.38
N MET A 297 32.77 13.43 43.10
CA MET A 297 32.45 12.43 44.12
C MET A 297 33.64 12.15 45.04
N PHE A 298 34.86 12.04 44.49
CA PHE A 298 36.06 11.84 45.30
C PHE A 298 36.47 13.09 46.09
N ARG A 299 36.28 14.31 45.56
CA ARG A 299 36.53 15.58 46.28
C ARG A 299 35.63 15.77 47.49
N ASN A 300 34.38 15.31 47.42
CA ASN A 300 33.42 15.36 48.52
C ASN A 300 33.42 14.10 49.39
N SER A 301 34.27 13.10 49.09
CA SER A 301 34.40 11.94 49.96
C SER A 301 35.05 12.34 51.28
N LEU A 302 34.48 11.87 52.39
CA LEU A 302 34.90 12.17 53.76
C LEU A 302 36.40 11.88 53.99
N THR A 303 36.99 10.95 53.26
CA THR A 303 38.41 10.58 53.32
C THR A 303 39.36 11.68 52.87
N VAL A 304 39.00 12.49 51.87
CA VAL A 304 39.84 13.63 51.43
C VAL A 304 39.75 14.79 52.44
N ARG A 305 38.56 15.07 52.97
CA ARG A 305 38.37 16.08 54.02
C ARG A 305 39.02 15.70 55.35
N PHE A 306 38.98 14.42 55.74
CA PHE A 306 39.69 13.92 56.92
C PHE A 306 41.20 14.06 56.77
N ARG A 307 41.77 13.72 55.60
CA ARG A 307 43.21 13.85 55.36
C ARG A 307 43.68 15.30 55.38
N GLN A 308 42.85 16.22 54.89
CA GLN A 308 43.15 17.65 54.88
C GLN A 308 43.02 18.27 56.29
N GLY A 309 42.08 17.80 57.12
CA GLY A 309 41.95 18.21 58.52
C GLY A 309 43.00 17.62 59.46
N ILE A 310 43.54 16.43 59.15
CA ILE A 310 44.64 15.80 59.92
C ILE A 310 46.00 16.41 59.57
N LEU A 311 46.20 16.89 58.34
CA LEU A 311 47.46 17.52 57.91
C LEU A 311 47.50 19.04 58.14
N SER A 312 46.39 19.66 58.55
CA SER A 312 46.31 21.09 58.86
C SER A 312 46.45 21.40 60.35
N HIS A 313 46.87 20.43 61.17
CA HIS A 313 47.00 20.56 62.60
C HIS A 313 48.43 20.34 63.08
#